data_AF-A0A0S4WRD4-F1
#
_entry.id   AF-A0A0S4WRD4-F1
#
_cell.length_a   1.000
_cell.length_b   1.000
_cell.length_c   1.000
_cell.angle_alpha   90.00
_cell.angle_beta   90.00
_cell.angle_gamma   90.00
#
_symmetry.space_group_name_H-M   'P 1'
#
loop_
_entity.id
_entity.type
_entity.pdbx_description
1 polymer ?
#
loop_
_entity_poly.entity_id
_entity_poly.type
_entity_poly.pdbx_seq_one_letter_code
_entity_poly.pdbx_strand_id
1 'polypeptide(L)'
;MPLTKINPSASADTTLPASPVPEVEASQDHPPAARAKTAELSALAKARLRNAAGGTVFPLRAKLRRVAHQVGKDAVHYRNVQNRLNAQMKQLRPETGFQDQLHFSDASLAEVESILRHLAVSPALLSASRSKSAVTALFTKTFLMPLLDGGQLRLHEFRSGGRAQEDEEDPHRHRWNLKTEHLKGAYVQQVHEETHADAPGARLYQKHQLEATPKDKTERRFTHLGEVHVRQSATKLYSEEQRPHDFPLAETHSVADLSRHAGMTLTLARTGKAIYADSIAYNAGTEILTTAPLGRAPDEQAFIERLHRSIAILQLVQLQRELEAYLRGKAPASLTAGEQRHLEDAKAPNYFETSLLPALATLDLAKAAGQASDEFSPETVAYLDSALDRIRSTSLRQIIADNDAHLQAGHFCAELSNFEQLKSLIRTIE
;
A
#
# COMPACT_ATOMS: atom_id res chain seq x y z
N MET A 1 45.06 16.26 -0.44
CA MET A 1 45.81 16.35 0.83
C MET A 1 44.86 16.73 1.95
N PRO A 2 45.09 16.21 3.16
CA PRO A 2 44.07 15.58 3.99
C PRO A 2 43.76 16.37 5.27
N LEU A 3 42.76 15.92 6.04
CA LEU A 3 42.86 15.75 7.50
C LEU A 3 41.61 15.01 8.04
N THR A 4 41.83 13.72 8.31
CA THR A 4 41.29 12.92 9.42
C THR A 4 40.92 13.70 10.68
N LYS A 5 39.87 13.27 11.40
CA LYS A 5 39.96 13.05 12.85
C LYS A 5 39.20 11.80 13.30
N ILE A 6 39.98 10.91 13.90
CA ILE A 6 39.57 9.76 14.70
C ILE A 6 39.32 10.24 16.14
N ASN A 7 38.37 9.60 16.82
CA ASN A 7 38.03 9.59 18.26
C ASN A 7 39.26 9.40 19.19
N PRO A 8 39.27 9.67 20.53
CA PRO A 8 38.41 8.90 21.48
C PRO A 8 38.16 9.46 22.92
N SER A 9 37.22 8.79 23.61
CA SER A 9 37.17 8.39 25.05
C SER A 9 37.15 9.38 26.23
N ALA A 10 36.14 9.20 27.12
CA ALA A 10 36.26 8.84 28.55
C ALA A 10 34.83 8.78 29.18
N SER A 11 34.26 7.60 29.43
CA SER A 11 34.25 6.87 30.72
C SER A 11 33.83 7.68 31.94
N ALA A 12 32.68 7.30 32.52
CA ALA A 12 32.46 7.26 33.96
C ALA A 12 31.48 6.13 34.27
N ASP A 13 32.05 5.03 34.77
CA ASP A 13 31.39 3.98 35.53
C ASP A 13 30.68 4.57 36.76
N THR A 14 29.51 4.05 37.11
CA THR A 14 29.23 3.74 38.52
C THR A 14 28.13 2.68 38.61
N THR A 15 28.45 1.72 39.46
CA THR A 15 27.85 0.41 39.66
C THR A 15 26.68 0.44 40.67
N LEU A 16 25.94 -0.69 40.67
CA LEU A 16 25.17 -1.32 41.77
C LEU A 16 23.65 -1.06 41.85
N PRO A 17 22.86 -1.99 42.43
CA PRO A 17 22.76 -3.41 42.09
C PRO A 17 21.30 -3.91 42.01
N ALA A 18 21.15 -5.15 41.54
CA ALA A 18 19.92 -5.92 41.43
C ALA A 18 19.35 -6.37 42.80
N SER A 19 18.03 -6.51 42.86
CA SER A 19 17.32 -7.43 43.77
C SER A 19 15.87 -7.66 43.31
N PRO A 20 15.23 -8.77 43.73
CA PRO A 20 14.46 -9.65 42.85
C PRO A 20 12.94 -9.41 42.94
N VAL A 21 12.20 -9.96 41.97
CA VAL A 21 10.76 -10.19 42.10
C VAL A 21 10.51 -11.69 41.95
N PRO A 22 9.69 -12.33 42.82
CA PRO A 22 9.56 -13.77 42.86
C PRO A 22 8.58 -14.31 41.83
N GLU A 23 8.83 -15.56 41.43
CA GLU A 23 7.89 -16.47 40.77
C GLU A 23 6.70 -16.80 41.69
N VAL A 24 5.50 -16.87 41.12
CA VAL A 24 4.37 -17.64 41.66
C VAL A 24 3.67 -18.36 40.50
N GLU A 25 3.68 -19.69 40.56
CA GLU A 25 2.90 -20.59 39.72
C GLU A 25 1.43 -20.70 40.17
N ALA A 26 0.57 -21.10 39.20
CA ALA A 26 -0.70 -21.84 39.34
C ALA A 26 -1.90 -21.09 40.01
N SER A 27 -3.17 -21.19 39.60
CA SER A 27 -3.92 -21.94 38.58
C SER A 27 -5.41 -21.49 38.65
N GLN A 28 -6.21 -21.85 37.63
CA GLN A 28 -7.68 -22.00 37.57
C GLN A 28 -8.61 -20.85 37.11
N ASP A 29 -9.26 -21.13 35.97
CA ASP A 29 -10.70 -21.03 35.64
C ASP A 29 -11.44 -19.67 35.47
N HIS A 30 -11.61 -19.29 34.20
CA HIS A 30 -12.80 -18.72 33.51
C HIS A 30 -13.54 -17.43 34.03
N PRO A 31 -14.25 -16.69 33.16
CA PRO A 31 -14.01 -15.25 32.96
C PRO A 31 -15.04 -14.28 33.59
N PRO A 32 -14.63 -13.01 33.85
CA PRO A 32 -15.56 -11.89 33.69
C PRO A 32 -14.93 -10.63 33.05
N ALA A 33 -14.07 -10.74 32.04
CA ALA A 33 -13.38 -9.57 31.47
C ALA A 33 -14.23 -8.70 30.52
N ALA A 34 -15.34 -9.22 29.96
CA ALA A 34 -16.12 -8.51 28.94
C ALA A 34 -17.14 -7.49 29.51
N ARG A 35 -17.63 -7.69 30.74
CA ARG A 35 -18.57 -6.76 31.41
C ARG A 35 -17.87 -5.66 32.21
N ALA A 36 -16.66 -5.91 32.71
CA ALA A 36 -15.90 -4.93 33.48
C ALA A 36 -15.38 -3.76 32.61
N LYS A 37 -14.89 -4.05 31.39
CA LYS A 37 -14.34 -3.02 30.50
C LYS A 37 -15.37 -2.06 29.91
N THR A 38 -16.61 -2.52 29.72
CA THR A 38 -17.73 -1.63 29.33
C THR A 38 -18.19 -0.76 30.50
N ALA A 39 -18.10 -1.26 31.75
CA ALA A 39 -18.40 -0.49 32.94
C ALA A 39 -17.34 0.60 33.22
N GLU A 40 -16.06 0.32 33.00
CA GLU A 40 -14.97 1.29 33.17
C GLU A 40 -15.01 2.43 32.15
N LEU A 41 -15.28 2.14 30.87
CA LEU A 41 -15.50 3.18 29.85
C LEU A 41 -16.76 4.01 30.14
N SER A 42 -17.81 3.40 30.70
CA SER A 42 -19.03 4.10 31.12
C SER A 42 -18.82 4.95 32.37
N ALA A 43 -17.96 4.51 33.30
CA ALA A 43 -17.60 5.24 34.52
C ALA A 43 -16.66 6.42 34.21
N LEU A 44 -15.68 6.26 33.33
CA LEU A 44 -14.83 7.35 32.85
C LEU A 44 -15.62 8.40 32.07
N ALA A 45 -16.61 7.97 31.28
CA ALA A 45 -17.55 8.86 30.61
C ALA A 45 -18.43 9.62 31.60
N LYS A 46 -18.95 8.94 32.64
CA LYS A 46 -19.77 9.58 33.69
C LYS A 46 -18.98 10.56 34.56
N ALA A 47 -17.70 10.28 34.85
CA ALA A 47 -16.82 11.16 35.61
C ALA A 47 -16.47 12.44 34.82
N ARG A 48 -16.21 12.34 33.51
CA ARG A 48 -16.00 13.52 32.63
C ARG A 48 -17.27 14.33 32.37
N LEU A 49 -18.44 13.71 32.45
CA LEU A 49 -19.74 14.35 32.24
C LEU A 49 -20.21 15.23 33.40
N ARG A 50 -19.74 15.00 34.63
CA ARG A 50 -20.14 15.81 35.81
C ARG A 50 -19.49 17.19 35.86
N ASN A 51 -18.41 17.40 35.10
CA ASN A 51 -17.67 18.68 35.08
C ASN A 51 -18.06 19.62 33.91
N ALA A 52 -19.01 19.22 33.07
CA ALA A 52 -19.47 20.01 31.91
C ALA A 52 -20.98 20.25 31.96
N ALA A 53 -21.46 20.87 33.05
CA ALA A 53 -22.83 21.34 33.13
C ALA A 53 -22.94 22.69 32.41
N GLY A 54 -23.30 22.65 31.12
CA GLY A 54 -23.66 23.84 30.34
C GLY A 54 -23.46 23.68 28.83
N GLY A 55 -24.51 23.27 28.10
CA GLY A 55 -24.65 23.51 26.65
C GLY A 55 -23.92 22.61 25.64
N THR A 56 -22.82 21.93 25.99
CA THR A 56 -21.94 21.25 24.99
C THR A 56 -22.04 19.72 24.95
N VAL A 57 -22.82 19.11 25.85
CA VAL A 57 -22.85 17.65 26.06
C VAL A 57 -23.60 16.88 24.97
N PHE A 58 -24.64 17.46 24.39
CA PHE A 58 -25.49 16.79 23.40
C PHE A 58 -24.81 16.60 22.04
N PRO A 59 -24.14 17.63 21.46
CA PRO A 59 -23.39 17.49 20.21
C PRO A 59 -22.25 16.47 20.31
N LEU A 60 -21.55 16.44 21.44
CA LEU A 60 -20.46 15.49 21.69
C LEU A 60 -20.96 14.05 21.78
N ARG A 61 -22.07 13.80 22.50
CA ARG A 61 -22.68 12.46 22.58
C ARG A 61 -23.18 11.97 21.22
N ALA A 62 -23.79 12.84 20.42
CA ALA A 62 -24.23 12.49 19.08
C ALA A 62 -23.03 12.14 18.16
N LYS A 63 -21.95 12.93 18.22
CA LYS A 63 -20.71 12.65 17.47
C LYS A 63 -20.08 11.32 17.90
N LEU A 64 -19.96 11.07 19.21
CA LEU A 64 -19.42 9.81 19.74
C LEU A 64 -20.27 8.60 19.34
N ARG A 65 -21.60 8.72 19.33
CA ARG A 65 -22.49 7.66 18.84
C ARG A 65 -22.29 7.36 17.36
N ARG A 66 -22.15 8.39 16.52
CA ARG A 66 -21.87 8.20 15.08
C ARG A 66 -20.52 7.50 14.86
N VAL A 67 -19.49 7.92 15.59
CA VAL A 67 -18.17 7.26 15.53
C VAL A 67 -18.26 5.81 15.97
N ALA A 68 -18.87 5.53 17.12
CA ALA A 68 -19.04 4.16 17.61
C ALA A 68 -19.84 3.28 16.64
N HIS A 69 -20.90 3.82 16.05
CA HIS A 69 -21.69 3.13 15.02
C HIS A 69 -20.85 2.80 13.79
N GLN A 70 -20.04 3.75 13.32
CA GLN A 70 -19.16 3.54 12.17
C GLN A 70 -18.09 2.49 12.46
N VAL A 71 -17.45 2.54 13.62
CA VAL A 71 -16.49 1.51 14.08
C VAL A 71 -17.16 0.13 14.12
N GLY A 72 -18.40 0.05 14.59
CA GLY A 72 -19.18 -1.19 14.60
C GLY A 72 -19.45 -1.72 13.19
N LYS A 73 -19.83 -0.85 12.25
CA LYS A 73 -19.99 -1.22 10.84
C LYS A 73 -18.69 -1.73 10.23
N ASP A 74 -17.58 -1.03 10.44
CA ASP A 74 -16.30 -1.40 9.87
C ASP A 74 -15.79 -2.75 10.42
N ALA A 75 -16.05 -3.04 11.69
CA ALA A 75 -15.77 -4.34 12.29
C ALA A 75 -16.64 -5.49 11.72
N VAL A 76 -17.87 -5.21 11.31
CA VAL A 76 -18.74 -6.18 10.63
C VAL A 76 -18.24 -6.43 9.21
N HIS A 77 -17.93 -5.38 8.45
CA HIS A 77 -17.36 -5.51 7.10
C HIS A 77 -16.07 -6.32 7.12
N TYR A 78 -15.13 -6.01 8.02
CA TYR A 78 -13.89 -6.77 8.18
C TYR A 78 -14.14 -8.28 8.33
N ARG A 79 -15.06 -8.68 9.23
CA ARG A 79 -15.40 -10.08 9.46
C ARG A 79 -16.08 -10.73 8.26
N ASN A 80 -16.96 -10.01 7.59
CA ASN A 80 -17.66 -10.52 6.41
C ASN A 80 -16.68 -10.79 5.26
N VAL A 81 -15.77 -9.86 4.98
CA VAL A 81 -14.71 -10.04 3.97
C VAL A 81 -13.83 -11.22 4.34
N GLN A 82 -13.38 -11.29 5.59
CA GLN A 82 -12.54 -12.40 6.06
C GLN A 82 -13.26 -13.75 5.91
N ASN A 83 -14.53 -13.84 6.28
CA ASN A 83 -15.33 -15.07 6.13
C ASN A 83 -15.50 -15.47 4.66
N ARG A 84 -15.79 -14.51 3.78
CA ARG A 84 -15.97 -14.74 2.34
C ARG A 84 -14.68 -15.24 1.69
N LEU A 85 -13.55 -14.56 1.93
CA LEU A 85 -12.24 -14.99 1.43
C LEU A 85 -11.84 -16.35 2.00
N ASN A 86 -12.10 -16.62 3.30
CA ASN A 86 -11.84 -17.93 3.89
C ASN A 86 -12.69 -19.05 3.28
N ALA A 87 -13.95 -18.77 2.90
CA ALA A 87 -14.79 -19.74 2.21
C ALA A 87 -14.20 -20.10 0.83
N GLN A 88 -13.72 -19.10 0.09
CA GLN A 88 -13.01 -19.33 -1.18
C GLN A 88 -11.72 -20.13 -0.97
N MET A 89 -10.90 -19.76 0.04
CA MET A 89 -9.66 -20.46 0.37
C MET A 89 -9.85 -21.96 0.64
N LYS A 90 -10.97 -22.36 1.26
CA LYS A 90 -11.28 -23.78 1.52
C LYS A 90 -11.52 -24.59 0.25
N GLN A 91 -11.96 -23.95 -0.83
CA GLN A 91 -12.29 -24.60 -2.10
C GLN A 91 -11.06 -24.75 -3.01
N LEU A 92 -9.96 -24.06 -2.70
CA LEU A 92 -8.75 -24.07 -3.51
C LEU A 92 -7.94 -25.35 -3.37
N ARG A 93 -7.74 -26.03 -4.49
CA ARG A 93 -6.78 -27.14 -4.58
C ARG A 93 -5.35 -26.60 -4.39
N PRO A 94 -4.50 -27.26 -3.59
CA PRO A 94 -3.11 -26.83 -3.39
C PRO A 94 -2.31 -26.74 -4.70
N GLU A 95 -2.53 -27.69 -5.61
CA GLU A 95 -1.72 -27.90 -6.82
C GLU A 95 -1.98 -26.86 -7.93
N THR A 96 -3.15 -26.22 -7.95
CA THR A 96 -3.64 -25.49 -9.14
C THR A 96 -3.67 -23.97 -8.97
N GLY A 97 -3.23 -23.45 -7.83
CA GLY A 97 -3.26 -22.03 -7.56
C GLY A 97 -4.67 -21.46 -7.30
N PHE A 98 -4.90 -20.18 -7.61
CA PHE A 98 -6.16 -19.46 -7.35
C PHE A 98 -7.08 -19.53 -8.58
N GLN A 99 -6.52 -19.63 -9.80
CA GLN A 99 -7.26 -19.69 -11.07
C GLN A 99 -8.29 -18.55 -11.19
N ASP A 100 -9.31 -18.70 -12.04
CA ASP A 100 -10.42 -17.75 -12.17
C ASP A 100 -11.38 -17.75 -10.96
N GLN A 101 -11.16 -18.62 -9.96
CA GLN A 101 -12.14 -18.89 -8.90
C GLN A 101 -12.22 -17.79 -7.83
N LEU A 102 -11.27 -16.86 -7.84
CA LEU A 102 -11.22 -15.78 -6.88
C LEU A 102 -11.51 -14.45 -7.57
N HIS A 103 -12.76 -14.01 -7.47
CA HIS A 103 -13.14 -12.65 -7.83
C HIS A 103 -13.02 -11.79 -6.57
N PHE A 104 -12.16 -10.78 -6.63
CA PHE A 104 -12.15 -9.71 -5.65
C PHE A 104 -13.38 -8.81 -5.77
N SER A 105 -14.29 -9.07 -6.74
CA SER A 105 -15.56 -8.40 -6.91
C SER A 105 -16.46 -8.64 -5.70
N ASP A 106 -16.25 -7.76 -4.72
CA ASP A 106 -17.07 -7.31 -3.60
C ASP A 106 -16.17 -6.50 -2.65
N ALA A 107 -14.84 -6.69 -2.71
CA ALA A 107 -13.81 -5.78 -2.19
C ALA A 107 -13.72 -4.48 -3.00
N SER A 108 -14.89 -3.99 -3.45
CA SER A 108 -15.13 -2.60 -3.85
C SER A 108 -14.32 -1.70 -2.93
N LEU A 109 -13.72 -0.63 -3.45
CA LEU A 109 -12.84 0.27 -2.71
C LEU A 109 -13.33 0.60 -1.28
N ALA A 110 -14.66 0.66 -1.09
CA ALA A 110 -15.34 0.81 0.19
C ALA A 110 -15.04 -0.28 1.24
N GLU A 111 -14.95 -1.56 0.88
CA GLU A 111 -14.58 -2.63 1.82
C GLU A 111 -13.11 -2.51 2.26
N VAL A 112 -12.21 -2.22 1.32
CA VAL A 112 -10.78 -1.99 1.63
C VAL A 112 -10.64 -0.77 2.54
N GLU A 113 -11.35 0.32 2.23
CA GLU A 113 -11.42 1.52 3.07
C GLU A 113 -11.94 1.19 4.47
N SER A 114 -13.01 0.42 4.57
CA SER A 114 -13.60 -0.02 5.84
C SER A 114 -12.63 -0.88 6.67
N ILE A 115 -11.91 -1.79 6.02
CA ILE A 115 -10.86 -2.59 6.66
C ILE A 115 -9.77 -1.67 7.23
N LEU A 116 -9.24 -0.74 6.43
CA LEU A 116 -8.20 0.20 6.88
C LEU A 116 -8.68 1.07 8.05
N ARG A 117 -9.93 1.56 8.00
CA ARG A 117 -10.55 2.32 9.10
C ARG A 117 -10.68 1.47 10.36
N HIS A 118 -11.06 0.19 10.23
CA HIS A 118 -11.13 -0.74 11.36
C HIS A 118 -9.75 -1.03 11.97
N LEU A 119 -8.72 -1.22 11.14
CA LEU A 119 -7.34 -1.40 11.59
C LEU A 119 -6.84 -0.20 12.40
N ALA A 120 -7.07 1.02 11.90
CA ALA A 120 -6.60 2.26 12.53
C ALA A 120 -7.15 2.50 13.94
N VAL A 121 -8.30 1.92 14.28
CA VAL A 121 -8.99 2.14 15.58
C VAL A 121 -8.95 0.93 16.51
N SER A 122 -8.41 -0.21 16.05
CA SER A 122 -8.41 -1.48 16.80
C SER A 122 -7.00 -1.85 17.24
N PRO A 123 -6.61 -1.66 18.52
CA PRO A 123 -5.21 -1.79 18.95
C PRO A 123 -4.56 -3.14 18.60
N ALA A 124 -5.29 -4.24 18.78
CA ALA A 124 -4.78 -5.58 18.47
C ALA A 124 -4.55 -5.78 16.97
N LEU A 125 -5.47 -5.28 16.13
CA LEU A 125 -5.33 -5.38 14.68
C LEU A 125 -4.28 -4.41 14.14
N LEU A 126 -4.18 -3.21 14.71
CA LEU A 126 -3.14 -2.23 14.38
C LEU A 126 -1.75 -2.81 14.63
N SER A 127 -1.54 -3.39 15.81
CA SER A 127 -0.27 -4.04 16.17
C SER A 127 0.04 -5.23 15.24
N ALA A 128 -0.94 -6.08 14.95
CA ALA A 128 -0.78 -7.20 14.04
C ALA A 128 -0.51 -6.77 12.58
N SER A 129 -1.16 -5.70 12.12
CA SER A 129 -0.97 -5.12 10.80
C SER A 129 0.40 -4.48 10.66
N ARG A 130 0.78 -3.63 11.62
CA ARG A 130 2.10 -2.96 11.66
C ARG A 130 3.24 -3.97 11.67
N SER A 131 3.16 -4.98 12.54
CA SER A 131 4.19 -6.02 12.68
C SER A 131 4.32 -6.96 11.48
N LYS A 132 3.39 -6.94 10.52
CA LYS A 132 3.43 -7.79 9.31
C LYS A 132 3.54 -6.98 8.02
N SER A 133 3.48 -5.66 8.12
CA SER A 133 3.61 -4.76 7.00
C SER A 133 5.09 -4.47 6.71
N ALA A 134 5.38 -4.18 5.45
CA ALA A 134 6.69 -3.76 5.02
C ALA A 134 6.62 -2.40 4.32
N VAL A 135 7.62 -1.55 4.56
CA VAL A 135 7.73 -0.24 3.94
C VAL A 135 9.13 -0.12 3.37
N THR A 136 9.17 0.34 2.13
CA THR A 136 10.39 0.59 1.40
C THR A 136 10.32 1.91 0.63
N ALA A 137 11.41 2.25 -0.06
CA ALA A 137 11.44 3.40 -0.95
C ALA A 137 10.52 3.19 -2.17
N LEU A 138 10.55 1.99 -2.77
CA LEU A 138 9.73 1.64 -3.94
C LEU A 138 8.26 1.39 -3.61
N PHE A 139 7.96 0.78 -2.47
CA PHE A 139 6.59 0.38 -2.18
C PHE A 139 6.25 0.26 -0.70
N THR A 140 4.97 0.10 -0.43
CA THR A 140 4.42 -0.23 0.88
C THR A 140 3.54 -1.45 0.76
N LYS A 141 3.83 -2.50 1.52
CA LYS A 141 3.01 -3.71 1.63
C LYS A 141 2.32 -3.72 2.99
N THR A 142 1.09 -3.24 3.06
CA THR A 142 0.28 -3.19 4.27
C THR A 142 -0.46 -4.51 4.46
N PHE A 143 -0.28 -5.17 5.61
CA PHE A 143 -1.04 -6.36 5.98
C PHE A 143 -2.47 -5.98 6.40
N LEU A 144 -3.48 -6.48 5.69
CA LEU A 144 -4.87 -6.14 5.97
C LEU A 144 -5.55 -7.16 6.90
N MET A 145 -5.43 -8.45 6.57
CA MET A 145 -6.06 -9.50 7.37
C MET A 145 -5.42 -10.88 7.19
N PRO A 146 -5.47 -11.73 8.22
CA PRO A 146 -5.13 -13.14 8.11
C PRO A 146 -6.30 -13.93 7.54
N LEU A 147 -5.99 -15.03 6.86
CA LEU A 147 -6.93 -15.99 6.29
C LEU A 147 -6.48 -17.42 6.65
N LEU A 148 -7.34 -18.40 6.35
CA LEU A 148 -7.06 -19.82 6.52
C LEU A 148 -5.81 -20.26 5.74
N ASP A 149 -5.22 -21.39 6.12
CA ASP A 149 -4.01 -21.95 5.50
C ASP A 149 -2.84 -20.95 5.42
N GLY A 150 -2.68 -20.10 6.44
CA GLY A 150 -1.67 -19.05 6.43
C GLY A 150 -1.86 -18.03 5.30
N GLY A 151 -3.07 -17.92 4.76
CA GLY A 151 -3.43 -16.93 3.76
C GLY A 151 -3.40 -15.51 4.33
N GLN A 152 -3.17 -14.52 3.48
CA GLN A 152 -3.07 -13.12 3.87
C GLN A 152 -3.62 -12.23 2.78
N LEU A 153 -4.41 -11.22 3.16
CA LEU A 153 -4.75 -10.12 2.27
C LEU A 153 -3.81 -8.94 2.54
N ARG A 154 -3.28 -8.34 1.48
CA ARG A 154 -2.33 -7.23 1.56
C ARG A 154 -2.70 -6.12 0.59
N LEU A 155 -2.54 -4.88 1.03
CA LEU A 155 -2.57 -3.70 0.16
C LEU A 155 -1.14 -3.34 -0.22
N HIS A 156 -0.87 -3.19 -1.50
CA HIS A 156 0.43 -2.81 -2.03
C HIS A 156 0.32 -1.42 -2.64
N GLU A 157 1.14 -0.47 -2.21
CA GLU A 157 1.26 0.84 -2.83
C GLU A 157 2.64 0.97 -3.45
N PHE A 158 2.70 1.03 -4.78
CA PHE A 158 3.91 1.30 -5.56
C PHE A 158 4.09 2.81 -5.71
N ARG A 159 5.32 3.28 -5.53
CA ARG A 159 5.70 4.70 -5.60
C ARG A 159 6.52 4.95 -6.86
N SER A 160 6.36 6.15 -7.40
CA SER A 160 7.19 6.67 -8.48
C SER A 160 8.35 7.47 -7.89
N GLY A 161 9.56 7.27 -8.43
CA GLY A 161 10.76 7.96 -7.95
C GLY A 161 11.22 7.55 -6.56
N GLY A 162 10.82 6.36 -6.10
CA GLY A 162 11.35 5.76 -4.89
C GLY A 162 12.85 5.57 -4.98
N ARG A 163 13.40 5.35 -6.20
CA ARG A 163 14.74 4.83 -6.48
C ARG A 163 14.98 3.54 -5.69
N ALA A 164 15.14 2.42 -6.39
CA ALA A 164 15.40 1.16 -5.71
C ALA A 164 16.64 1.26 -4.81
N GLN A 165 16.51 0.79 -3.57
CA GLN A 165 17.68 0.31 -2.84
C GLN A 165 17.99 -1.09 -3.40
N GLU A 166 19.29 -1.39 -3.55
CA GLU A 166 19.84 -2.52 -4.31
C GLU A 166 19.04 -3.84 -4.15
N ASP A 167 18.58 -4.17 -2.93
CA ASP A 167 17.80 -5.38 -2.60
C ASP A 167 16.36 -5.46 -3.17
N GLU A 168 15.75 -4.36 -3.62
CA GLU A 168 14.33 -4.31 -4.03
C GLU A 168 14.12 -4.44 -5.54
N GLU A 169 15.14 -4.13 -6.33
CA GLU A 169 15.28 -4.46 -7.75
C GLU A 169 15.89 -5.84 -7.96
N ASP A 170 16.38 -6.47 -6.90
CA ASP A 170 16.99 -7.77 -6.99
C ASP A 170 15.99 -8.82 -7.49
N PRO A 171 16.36 -9.57 -8.55
CA PRO A 171 15.51 -10.63 -9.06
C PRO A 171 15.17 -11.62 -7.96
N HIS A 172 13.93 -12.10 -7.93
CA HIS A 172 13.49 -13.10 -6.98
C HIS A 172 12.33 -13.94 -7.51
N ARG A 173 12.10 -15.08 -6.86
CA ARG A 173 11.04 -16.02 -7.17
C ARG A 173 10.25 -16.39 -5.91
N HIS A 174 8.93 -16.29 -6.01
CA HIS A 174 8.02 -16.66 -4.92
C HIS A 174 7.69 -18.15 -4.98
N ARG A 175 7.71 -18.82 -3.82
CA ARG A 175 7.23 -20.20 -3.70
C ARG A 175 5.74 -20.33 -3.40
N TRP A 176 5.08 -19.22 -3.13
CA TRP A 176 3.67 -19.19 -2.72
C TRP A 176 2.80 -18.61 -3.80
N ASN A 177 1.57 -19.09 -3.87
CA ASN A 177 0.59 -18.53 -4.77
C ASN A 177 0.15 -17.14 -4.34
N LEU A 178 0.13 -16.22 -5.29
CA LEU A 178 -0.30 -14.84 -5.12
C LEU A 178 -1.32 -14.51 -6.21
N LYS A 179 -2.43 -13.88 -5.84
CA LYS A 179 -3.37 -13.29 -6.79
C LYS A 179 -3.44 -11.79 -6.56
N THR A 180 -3.41 -11.02 -7.63
CA THR A 180 -3.35 -9.55 -7.56
C THR A 180 -4.50 -8.94 -8.36
N GLU A 181 -5.12 -7.92 -7.78
CA GLU A 181 -6.05 -7.01 -8.46
C GLU A 181 -5.55 -5.57 -8.32
N HIS A 182 -5.70 -4.78 -9.38
CA HIS A 182 -5.37 -3.36 -9.37
C HIS A 182 -6.54 -2.55 -8.83
N LEU A 183 -6.23 -1.68 -7.87
CA LEU A 183 -7.15 -0.66 -7.38
C LEU A 183 -6.89 0.67 -8.08
N LYS A 184 -5.63 0.94 -8.45
CA LYS A 184 -5.19 2.17 -9.11
C LYS A 184 -3.86 1.98 -9.87
N GLY A 185 -3.68 2.74 -10.94
CA GLY A 185 -2.49 2.93 -11.73
C GLY A 185 -1.86 1.66 -12.26
N ALA A 186 -0.54 1.65 -12.25
CA ALA A 186 0.24 0.55 -12.81
C ALA A 186 1.56 0.35 -12.07
N TYR A 187 2.15 -0.82 -12.25
CA TYR A 187 3.55 -1.07 -11.91
C TYR A 187 4.23 -1.88 -13.00
N VAL A 188 5.56 -1.77 -13.04
CA VAL A 188 6.38 -2.46 -14.02
C VAL A 188 7.10 -3.62 -13.35
N GLN A 189 7.00 -4.78 -13.98
CA GLN A 189 7.75 -5.96 -13.62
C GLN A 189 8.84 -6.21 -14.67
N GLN A 190 10.08 -6.36 -14.23
CA GLN A 190 11.15 -6.89 -15.06
C GLN A 190 11.24 -8.39 -14.85
N VAL A 191 11.21 -9.14 -15.95
CA VAL A 191 11.37 -10.60 -15.96
C VAL A 191 12.84 -10.92 -16.23
N HIS A 192 13.37 -11.86 -15.47
CA HIS A 192 14.77 -12.23 -15.47
C HIS A 192 14.93 -13.73 -15.73
N GLU A 193 16.04 -14.11 -16.36
CA GLU A 193 16.39 -15.51 -16.61
C GLU A 193 17.86 -15.78 -16.27
N GLU A 194 18.13 -16.97 -15.75
CA GLU A 194 19.49 -17.48 -15.63
C GLU A 194 20.05 -17.77 -17.03
N THR A 195 21.30 -17.39 -17.26
CA THR A 195 21.92 -17.44 -18.59
C THR A 195 23.43 -17.71 -18.51
N HIS A 196 24.10 -17.70 -19.65
CA HIS A 196 25.56 -17.84 -19.75
C HIS A 196 26.25 -16.46 -19.68
N ALA A 197 27.52 -16.44 -19.27
CA ALA A 197 28.29 -15.21 -19.07
C ALA A 197 28.37 -14.31 -20.32
N ASP A 198 28.42 -14.93 -21.51
CA ASP A 198 28.58 -14.21 -22.78
C ASP A 198 27.24 -13.68 -23.35
N ALA A 199 26.11 -13.93 -22.67
CA ALA A 199 24.82 -13.46 -23.15
C ALA A 199 24.72 -11.91 -23.00
N PRO A 200 24.17 -11.20 -24.00
CA PRO A 200 24.00 -9.75 -23.92
C PRO A 200 23.20 -9.33 -22.67
N GLY A 201 23.76 -8.41 -21.88
CA GLY A 201 23.15 -7.89 -20.66
C GLY A 201 23.23 -8.82 -19.44
N ALA A 202 23.94 -9.95 -19.54
CA ALA A 202 24.19 -10.84 -18.41
C ALA A 202 25.04 -10.15 -17.34
N ARG A 203 24.63 -10.30 -16.08
CA ARG A 203 25.37 -9.84 -14.91
C ARG A 203 25.51 -10.98 -13.91
N LEU A 204 26.60 -10.99 -13.15
CA LEU A 204 26.85 -11.97 -12.11
C LEU A 204 26.02 -11.63 -10.85
N TYR A 205 25.34 -12.64 -10.32
CA TYR A 205 24.57 -12.57 -9.08
C TYR A 205 24.96 -13.70 -8.13
N GLN A 206 24.84 -13.45 -6.83
CA GLN A 206 24.86 -14.49 -5.82
C GLN A 206 23.44 -15.03 -5.64
N LYS A 207 23.27 -16.33 -5.86
CA LYS A 207 21.97 -17.01 -5.77
C LYS A 207 21.76 -17.53 -4.36
N HIS A 208 20.59 -17.23 -3.82
CA HIS A 208 20.23 -17.59 -2.45
C HIS A 208 18.85 -18.27 -2.38
N GLN A 209 18.74 -19.28 -1.54
CA GLN A 209 17.46 -19.78 -1.05
C GLN A 209 16.99 -18.91 0.12
N LEU A 210 15.80 -18.35 0.01
CA LEU A 210 15.18 -17.57 1.08
C LEU A 210 14.40 -18.50 2.03
N GLU A 211 14.79 -18.50 3.30
CA GLU A 211 14.11 -19.25 4.34
C GLU A 211 12.78 -18.60 4.75
N ALA A 212 11.86 -19.43 5.25
CA ALA A 212 10.63 -18.94 5.86
C ALA A 212 10.97 -18.05 7.07
N THR A 213 10.61 -16.76 7.00
CA THR A 213 10.88 -15.83 8.11
C THR A 213 9.83 -16.01 9.22
N PRO A 214 10.21 -16.41 10.44
CA PRO A 214 9.27 -16.52 11.56
C PRO A 214 8.71 -15.14 11.98
N LYS A 215 7.55 -15.14 12.64
CA LYS A 215 6.78 -13.93 13.00
C LYS A 215 7.60 -12.90 13.81
N ASP A 216 8.49 -13.37 14.67
CA ASP A 216 9.19 -12.53 15.67
C ASP A 216 10.63 -12.19 15.27
N LYS A 217 11.06 -12.55 14.05
CA LYS A 217 12.40 -12.23 13.55
C LYS A 217 12.44 -10.85 12.89
N THR A 218 13.55 -10.16 13.05
CA THR A 218 13.81 -8.84 12.44
C THR A 218 14.52 -8.94 11.09
N GLU A 219 15.03 -10.12 10.76
CA GLU A 219 15.85 -10.38 9.58
C GLU A 219 15.32 -11.59 8.81
N ARG A 220 15.51 -11.56 7.50
CA ARG A 220 15.40 -12.71 6.60
C ARG A 220 16.68 -13.52 6.68
N ARG A 221 16.58 -14.81 6.42
CA ARG A 221 17.73 -15.73 6.35
C ARG A 221 17.86 -16.31 4.96
N PHE A 222 19.10 -16.45 4.54
CA PHE A 222 19.47 -16.89 3.21
C PHE A 222 20.47 -18.04 3.32
N THR A 223 20.26 -19.05 2.49
CA THR A 223 21.26 -20.09 2.25
C THR A 223 21.84 -19.84 0.86
N HIS A 224 23.16 -19.63 0.78
CA HIS A 224 23.86 -19.43 -0.49
C HIS A 224 23.86 -20.73 -1.32
N LEU A 225 23.55 -20.60 -2.60
CA LEU A 225 23.47 -21.70 -3.56
C LEU A 225 24.56 -21.64 -4.64
N GLY A 226 25.33 -20.55 -4.70
CA GLY A 226 26.39 -20.35 -5.68
C GLY A 226 26.19 -19.09 -6.55
N GLU A 227 27.07 -18.95 -7.52
CA GLU A 227 27.10 -17.81 -8.44
C GLU A 227 26.37 -18.16 -9.75
N VAL A 228 25.65 -17.20 -10.32
CA VAL A 228 24.92 -17.39 -11.57
C VAL A 228 24.85 -16.09 -12.37
N HIS A 229 24.87 -16.21 -13.69
CA HIS A 229 24.62 -15.06 -14.56
C HIS A 229 23.13 -14.91 -14.81
N VAL A 230 22.61 -13.70 -14.63
CA VAL A 230 21.20 -13.36 -14.83
C VAL A 230 21.11 -12.19 -15.79
N ARG A 231 20.14 -12.23 -16.70
CA ARG A 231 19.79 -11.09 -17.56
C ARG A 231 18.30 -10.79 -17.51
N GLN A 232 17.94 -9.53 -17.74
CA GLN A 232 16.57 -9.14 -17.98
C GLN A 232 16.14 -9.64 -19.37
N SER A 233 15.08 -10.44 -19.43
CA SER A 233 14.55 -11.02 -20.66
C SER A 233 13.32 -10.26 -21.19
N ALA A 234 12.54 -9.65 -20.30
CA ALA A 234 11.36 -8.90 -20.69
C ALA A 234 10.96 -7.83 -19.65
N THR A 235 10.09 -6.91 -20.08
CA THR A 235 9.42 -5.94 -19.22
C THR A 235 7.90 -6.10 -19.41
N LYS A 236 7.16 -6.19 -18.32
CA LYS A 236 5.70 -6.32 -18.31
C LYS A 236 5.08 -5.15 -17.54
N LEU A 237 4.08 -4.51 -18.13
CA LEU A 237 3.25 -3.50 -17.46
C LEU A 237 1.99 -4.17 -16.92
N TYR A 238 1.74 -3.99 -15.63
CA TYR A 238 0.53 -4.44 -14.96
C TYR A 238 -0.29 -3.21 -14.57
N SER A 239 -1.58 -3.14 -14.97
CA SER A 239 -2.41 -1.94 -14.85
C SER A 239 -3.87 -2.23 -14.49
N GLU A 240 -4.63 -1.17 -14.15
CA GLU A 240 -6.06 -1.21 -13.80
C GLU A 240 -6.98 -1.88 -14.82
N GLU A 241 -6.63 -1.86 -16.11
CA GLU A 241 -7.44 -2.45 -17.17
C GLU A 241 -7.37 -3.98 -17.21
N GLN A 242 -6.37 -4.56 -16.53
CA GLN A 242 -6.18 -6.00 -16.49
C GLN A 242 -7.10 -6.64 -15.48
N ARG A 243 -7.67 -7.79 -15.86
CA ARG A 243 -8.39 -8.66 -14.93
C ARG A 243 -7.47 -9.08 -13.79
N PRO A 244 -8.04 -9.41 -12.61
CA PRO A 244 -7.28 -10.03 -11.54
C PRO A 244 -6.47 -11.22 -12.07
N HIS A 245 -5.18 -11.25 -11.77
CA HIS A 245 -4.25 -12.22 -12.33
C HIS A 245 -3.51 -12.98 -11.23
N ASP A 246 -3.19 -14.23 -11.53
CA ASP A 246 -2.27 -15.00 -10.72
C ASP A 246 -0.84 -14.54 -11.02
N PHE A 247 -0.04 -14.40 -9.97
CA PHE A 247 1.35 -14.03 -10.11
C PHE A 247 2.12 -15.21 -10.73
N PRO A 248 2.95 -15.00 -11.77
CA PRO A 248 3.62 -16.09 -12.46
C PRO A 248 4.75 -16.67 -11.59
N LEU A 249 4.43 -17.71 -10.80
CA LEU A 249 5.34 -18.25 -9.80
C LEU A 249 6.63 -18.87 -10.36
N ALA A 250 6.60 -19.30 -11.63
CA ALA A 250 7.78 -19.84 -12.31
C ALA A 250 8.74 -18.74 -12.76
N GLU A 251 8.29 -17.48 -12.82
CA GLU A 251 9.08 -16.36 -13.34
C GLU A 251 9.92 -15.72 -12.22
N THR A 252 11.24 -15.68 -12.43
CA THR A 252 12.12 -14.79 -11.68
C THR A 252 11.86 -13.37 -12.14
N HIS A 253 11.60 -12.47 -11.19
CA HIS A 253 11.21 -11.10 -11.50
C HIS A 253 11.68 -10.11 -10.44
N SER A 254 11.56 -8.84 -10.77
CA SER A 254 11.74 -7.71 -9.87
C SER A 254 10.72 -6.63 -10.22
N VAL A 255 10.48 -5.70 -9.28
CA VAL A 255 9.63 -4.52 -9.54
C VAL A 255 10.55 -3.37 -9.89
N ALA A 256 10.27 -2.69 -11.00
CA ALA A 256 11.06 -1.55 -11.46
C ALA A 256 10.30 -0.23 -11.26
N ASP A 257 11.02 0.79 -10.81
CA ASP A 257 10.55 2.18 -10.81
C ASP A 257 11.09 2.89 -12.03
N LEU A 258 10.26 2.93 -13.07
CA LEU A 258 10.56 3.70 -14.28
C LEU A 258 10.22 5.19 -14.12
N SER A 259 9.88 5.66 -12.91
CA SER A 259 9.37 7.01 -12.62
C SER A 259 8.16 7.42 -13.46
N ARG A 260 7.46 6.46 -14.09
CA ARG A 260 6.36 6.71 -15.04
C ARG A 260 5.01 6.24 -14.54
N HIS A 261 5.00 5.39 -13.52
CA HIS A 261 3.79 4.77 -13.00
C HIS A 261 3.87 4.73 -11.48
N ALA A 262 2.73 4.98 -10.85
CA ALA A 262 2.49 4.64 -9.46
C ALA A 262 1.23 3.77 -9.43
N GLY A 263 1.16 2.84 -8.50
CA GLY A 263 0.13 1.80 -8.52
C GLY A 263 -0.34 1.44 -7.12
N MET A 264 -1.57 0.94 -7.03
CA MET A 264 -2.11 0.37 -5.82
C MET A 264 -2.79 -0.95 -6.15
N THR A 265 -2.41 -2.03 -5.46
CA THR A 265 -2.98 -3.35 -5.70
C THR A 265 -3.42 -4.03 -4.41
N LEU A 266 -4.40 -4.91 -4.55
CA LEU A 266 -4.81 -5.84 -3.51
C LEU A 266 -4.23 -7.21 -3.86
N THR A 267 -3.42 -7.77 -2.97
CA THR A 267 -2.80 -9.08 -3.15
C THR A 267 -3.31 -10.07 -2.12
N LEU A 268 -3.86 -11.19 -2.60
CA LEU A 268 -4.14 -12.36 -1.80
C LEU A 268 -2.95 -13.33 -1.89
N ALA A 269 -2.31 -13.60 -0.76
CA ALA A 269 -1.14 -14.47 -0.66
C ALA A 269 -1.45 -15.74 0.14
N ARG A 270 -1.27 -16.93 -0.43
CA ARG A 270 -1.42 -18.21 0.28
C ARG A 270 -0.08 -18.70 0.82
N THR A 271 0.33 -18.18 1.98
CA THR A 271 1.70 -18.44 2.48
C THR A 271 1.86 -19.74 3.28
N GLY A 272 0.78 -20.37 3.74
CA GLY A 272 0.86 -21.61 4.53
C GLY A 272 0.90 -22.91 3.70
N LYS A 273 0.72 -22.84 2.38
CA LYS A 273 0.86 -23.97 1.45
C LYS A 273 1.69 -23.51 0.26
N ALA A 274 2.97 -23.86 0.25
CA ALA A 274 3.88 -23.51 -0.82
C ALA A 274 3.62 -24.40 -2.06
N ILE A 275 3.70 -23.80 -3.25
CA ILE A 275 3.61 -24.51 -4.53
C ILE A 275 4.99 -25.02 -4.95
N TYR A 276 6.05 -24.27 -4.63
CA TYR A 276 7.43 -24.71 -4.77
C TYR A 276 8.07 -24.94 -3.40
N ALA A 277 9.13 -25.74 -3.36
CA ALA A 277 9.89 -25.94 -2.12
C ALA A 277 10.45 -24.59 -1.60
N ASP A 278 11.02 -23.80 -2.53
CA ASP A 278 11.94 -22.73 -2.18
C ASP A 278 11.62 -21.42 -2.89
N SER A 279 11.75 -20.33 -2.13
CA SER A 279 11.88 -18.99 -2.71
C SER A 279 13.35 -18.74 -3.02
N ILE A 280 13.61 -18.13 -4.17
CA ILE A 280 14.98 -17.81 -4.61
C ILE A 280 15.12 -16.29 -4.65
N ALA A 281 16.26 -15.78 -4.20
CA ALA A 281 16.66 -14.38 -4.35
C ALA A 281 18.03 -14.33 -5.03
N TYR A 282 18.27 -13.28 -5.81
CA TYR A 282 19.52 -13.03 -6.49
C TYR A 282 19.97 -11.64 -6.09
N ASN A 283 21.13 -11.50 -5.44
CA ASN A 283 21.68 -10.18 -5.14
C ASN A 283 22.88 -9.87 -6.04
N ALA A 284 22.89 -8.64 -6.56
CA ALA A 284 23.97 -8.18 -7.42
C ALA A 284 25.30 -8.11 -6.65
N GLY A 285 26.40 -8.44 -7.33
CA GLY A 285 27.75 -8.28 -6.78
C GLY A 285 28.34 -9.56 -6.18
N THR A 286 29.34 -9.39 -5.31
CA THR A 286 30.14 -10.49 -4.74
C THR A 286 29.81 -10.81 -3.28
N GLU A 287 28.90 -10.06 -2.66
CA GLU A 287 28.54 -10.27 -1.26
C GLU A 287 27.61 -11.49 -1.11
N ILE A 288 28.01 -12.43 -0.26
CA ILE A 288 27.16 -13.57 0.12
C ILE A 288 26.30 -13.15 1.30
N LEU A 289 25.02 -12.97 1.05
CA LEU A 289 24.05 -12.63 2.08
C LEU A 289 23.68 -13.87 2.88
N THR A 290 23.84 -13.79 4.20
CA THR A 290 23.30 -14.80 5.14
C THR A 290 22.04 -14.29 5.84
N THR A 291 21.93 -12.97 6.01
CA THR A 291 20.78 -12.28 6.58
C THR A 291 20.57 -10.92 5.93
N ALA A 292 19.32 -10.44 5.89
CA ALA A 292 18.99 -9.07 5.51
C ALA A 292 17.86 -8.52 6.40
N PRO A 293 17.86 -7.24 6.78
CA PRO A 293 16.81 -6.66 7.60
C PRO A 293 15.45 -6.71 6.89
N LEU A 294 14.38 -6.93 7.65
CA LEU A 294 13.04 -6.71 7.14
C LEU A 294 12.77 -5.21 7.10
N GLY A 295 12.43 -4.64 5.94
CA GLY A 295 11.83 -3.30 5.87
C GLY A 295 10.54 -3.30 6.72
N ARG A 296 10.61 -2.80 7.95
CA ARG A 296 9.49 -2.82 8.90
C ARG A 296 8.68 -1.54 8.76
N ALA A 297 7.38 -1.65 9.02
CA ALA A 297 6.54 -0.47 9.17
C ALA A 297 7.10 0.45 10.27
N PRO A 298 6.92 1.78 10.13
CA PRO A 298 7.44 2.76 11.09
C PRO A 298 6.75 2.61 12.46
N ASP A 299 7.02 3.54 13.39
CA ASP A 299 6.32 3.57 14.67
C ASP A 299 4.79 3.63 14.51
N GLU A 300 4.07 3.44 15.61
CA GLU A 300 2.61 3.31 15.59
C GLU A 300 1.90 4.53 14.98
N GLN A 301 2.36 5.74 15.29
CA GLN A 301 1.72 6.98 14.82
C GLN A 301 1.95 7.16 13.31
N ALA A 302 3.19 6.99 12.86
CA ALA A 302 3.52 7.02 11.44
C ALA A 302 2.78 5.93 10.65
N PHE A 303 2.53 4.76 11.25
CA PHE A 303 1.73 3.71 10.64
C PHE A 303 0.24 4.09 10.53
N ILE A 304 -0.35 4.70 11.57
CA ILE A 304 -1.73 5.23 11.53
C ILE A 304 -1.88 6.28 10.43
N GLU A 305 -0.93 7.21 10.32
CA GLU A 305 -0.93 8.25 9.28
C GLU A 305 -0.86 7.65 7.88
N ARG A 306 -0.09 6.57 7.72
CA ARG A 306 -0.04 5.80 6.48
C ARG A 306 -1.37 5.13 6.15
N LEU A 307 -2.05 4.52 7.13
CA LEU A 307 -3.40 3.97 6.91
C LEU A 307 -4.38 5.06 6.46
N HIS A 308 -4.30 6.26 7.04
CA HIS A 308 -5.12 7.40 6.63
C HIS A 308 -4.78 7.91 5.22
N ARG A 309 -3.50 7.89 4.84
CA ARG A 309 -3.08 8.17 3.46
C ARG A 309 -3.66 7.14 2.49
N SER A 310 -3.58 5.85 2.78
CA SER A 310 -4.17 4.78 1.96
C SER A 310 -5.69 4.98 1.82
N ILE A 311 -6.39 5.30 2.90
CA ILE A 311 -7.83 5.61 2.89
C ILE A 311 -8.12 6.80 1.95
N ALA A 312 -7.36 7.90 2.07
CA ALA A 312 -7.54 9.07 1.21
C ALA A 312 -7.29 8.76 -0.26
N ILE A 313 -6.29 7.93 -0.60
CA ILE A 313 -6.07 7.46 -1.98
C ILE A 313 -7.28 6.68 -2.48
N LEU A 314 -7.80 5.72 -1.72
CA LEU A 314 -8.99 4.94 -2.13
C LEU A 314 -10.21 5.85 -2.35
N GLN A 315 -10.40 6.85 -1.49
CA GLN A 315 -11.47 7.84 -1.65
C GLN A 315 -11.28 8.72 -2.90
N LEU A 316 -10.04 9.08 -3.25
CA LEU A 316 -9.73 9.79 -4.49
C LEU A 316 -9.94 8.92 -5.73
N VAL A 317 -9.63 7.62 -5.66
CA VAL A 317 -9.93 6.67 -6.75
C VAL A 317 -11.44 6.52 -6.93
N GLN A 318 -12.20 6.49 -5.84
CA GLN A 318 -13.65 6.51 -5.93
C GLN A 318 -14.15 7.83 -6.54
N LEU A 319 -13.61 8.97 -6.11
CA LEU A 319 -13.91 10.29 -6.68
C LEU A 319 -13.63 10.35 -8.18
N GLN A 320 -12.51 9.79 -8.65
CA GLN A 320 -12.20 9.69 -10.07
C GLN A 320 -13.35 9.04 -10.85
N ARG A 321 -13.81 7.87 -10.39
CA ARG A 321 -14.86 7.10 -11.06
C ARG A 321 -16.19 7.84 -11.05
N GLU A 322 -16.51 8.50 -9.94
CA GLU A 322 -17.74 9.26 -9.81
C GLU A 322 -17.70 10.57 -10.61
N LEU A 323 -16.57 11.26 -10.67
CA LEU A 323 -16.35 12.45 -11.49
C LEU A 323 -16.47 12.11 -12.98
N GLU A 324 -15.84 11.03 -13.43
CA GLU A 324 -15.97 10.58 -14.82
C GLU A 324 -17.44 10.30 -15.17
N ALA A 325 -18.15 9.55 -14.32
CA ALA A 325 -19.58 9.26 -14.53
C ALA A 325 -20.43 10.54 -14.51
N TYR A 326 -20.14 11.47 -13.60
CA TYR A 326 -20.81 12.76 -13.50
C TYR A 326 -20.62 13.59 -14.77
N LEU A 327 -19.39 13.72 -15.26
CA LEU A 327 -19.06 14.49 -16.47
C LEU A 327 -19.67 13.85 -17.73
N ARG A 328 -19.65 12.51 -17.85
CA ARG A 328 -20.32 11.79 -18.96
C ARG A 328 -21.84 11.98 -18.96
N GLY A 329 -22.44 12.27 -17.80
CA GLY A 329 -23.86 12.58 -17.67
C GLY A 329 -24.25 13.98 -18.14
N LYS A 330 -23.28 14.89 -18.33
CA LYS A 330 -23.51 16.25 -18.82
C LYS A 330 -23.64 16.27 -20.35
N ALA A 331 -24.29 17.31 -20.87
CA ALA A 331 -24.30 17.54 -22.32
C ALA A 331 -22.88 17.88 -22.80
N PRO A 332 -22.36 17.28 -23.89
CA PRO A 332 -20.98 17.54 -24.34
C PRO A 332 -20.64 19.02 -24.54
N ALA A 333 -21.60 19.80 -25.06
CA ALA A 333 -21.44 21.25 -25.28
C ALA A 333 -21.39 22.09 -23.98
N SER A 334 -21.72 21.50 -22.83
CA SER A 334 -21.68 22.16 -21.51
C SER A 334 -20.40 21.91 -20.74
N LEU A 335 -19.50 21.06 -21.26
CA LEU A 335 -18.23 20.77 -20.64
C LEU A 335 -17.25 21.92 -20.85
N THR A 336 -16.49 22.25 -19.81
CA THR A 336 -15.30 23.10 -19.98
C THR A 336 -14.22 22.34 -20.74
N ALA A 337 -13.21 23.06 -21.25
CA ALA A 337 -12.06 22.41 -21.88
C ALA A 337 -11.31 21.47 -20.91
N GLY A 338 -11.24 21.81 -19.62
CA GLY A 338 -10.66 20.95 -18.58
C GLY A 338 -11.47 19.68 -18.33
N GLU A 339 -12.80 19.81 -18.18
CA GLU A 339 -13.71 18.67 -18.03
C GLU A 339 -13.63 17.71 -19.23
N GLN A 340 -13.47 18.24 -20.45
CA GLN A 340 -13.27 17.42 -21.63
C GLN A 340 -11.94 16.65 -21.59
N ARG A 341 -10.82 17.31 -21.23
CA ARG A 341 -9.51 16.63 -21.05
C ARG A 341 -9.59 15.52 -20.00
N HIS A 342 -10.30 15.74 -18.89
CA HIS A 342 -10.49 14.71 -17.88
C HIS A 342 -11.19 13.46 -18.43
N LEU A 343 -12.14 13.61 -19.35
CA LEU A 343 -12.80 12.48 -19.99
C LEU A 343 -11.89 11.78 -21.02
N GLU A 344 -11.08 12.55 -21.74
CA GLU A 344 -10.11 12.04 -22.71
C GLU A 344 -9.00 11.23 -22.01
N ASP A 345 -8.49 11.74 -20.89
CA ASP A 345 -7.40 11.13 -20.13
C ASP A 345 -7.87 9.98 -19.22
N ALA A 346 -9.17 9.79 -19.00
CA ALA A 346 -9.71 8.90 -17.96
C ALA A 346 -9.22 7.44 -18.01
N LYS A 347 -8.74 6.99 -19.18
CA LYS A 347 -8.19 5.64 -19.40
C LYS A 347 -6.66 5.56 -19.31
N ALA A 348 -5.97 6.69 -19.18
CA ALA A 348 -4.52 6.70 -19.10
C ALA A 348 -4.06 6.02 -17.79
N PRO A 349 -3.07 5.11 -17.82
CA PRO A 349 -2.57 4.42 -16.62
C PRO A 349 -1.99 5.33 -15.52
N ASN A 350 -1.71 6.59 -15.84
CA ASN A 350 -1.21 7.62 -14.93
C ASN A 350 -2.20 8.80 -14.78
N TYR A 351 -3.45 8.67 -15.23
CA TYR A 351 -4.50 9.71 -15.14
C TYR A 351 -4.58 10.35 -13.76
N PHE A 352 -4.49 9.51 -12.72
CA PHE A 352 -4.61 9.98 -11.35
C PHE A 352 -3.52 11.00 -11.02
N GLU A 353 -2.28 10.72 -11.41
CA GLU A 353 -1.11 11.56 -11.16
C GLU A 353 -1.00 12.76 -12.12
N THR A 354 -1.40 12.60 -13.37
CA THR A 354 -1.17 13.62 -14.42
C THR A 354 -2.37 14.53 -14.70
N SER A 355 -3.58 14.10 -14.34
CA SER A 355 -4.80 14.85 -14.66
C SER A 355 -5.62 15.14 -13.41
N LEU A 356 -6.01 14.13 -12.63
CA LEU A 356 -6.86 14.33 -11.45
C LEU A 356 -6.19 15.19 -10.36
N LEU A 357 -5.03 14.76 -9.84
CA LEU A 357 -4.37 15.48 -8.75
C LEU A 357 -3.98 16.92 -9.14
N PRO A 358 -3.42 17.20 -10.34
CA PRO A 358 -3.13 18.56 -10.77
C PRO A 358 -4.38 19.44 -10.91
N ALA A 359 -5.49 18.89 -11.37
CA ALA A 359 -6.75 19.63 -11.46
C ALA A 359 -7.30 20.00 -10.07
N LEU A 360 -7.22 19.07 -9.10
CA LEU A 360 -7.57 19.36 -7.71
C LEU A 360 -6.65 20.43 -7.10
N ALA A 361 -5.34 20.38 -7.39
CA ALA A 361 -4.39 21.39 -6.95
C ALA A 361 -4.73 22.78 -7.53
N THR A 362 -5.05 22.84 -8.82
CA THR A 362 -5.43 24.07 -9.51
C THR A 362 -6.73 24.65 -8.95
N LEU A 363 -7.71 23.79 -8.66
CA LEU A 363 -8.96 24.18 -8.01
C LEU A 363 -8.70 24.78 -6.62
N ASP A 364 -7.84 24.15 -5.81
CA ASP A 364 -7.48 24.65 -4.49
C ASP A 364 -6.76 26.01 -4.56
N LEU A 365 -5.88 26.22 -5.56
CA LEU A 365 -5.23 27.51 -5.81
C LEU A 365 -6.23 28.60 -6.22
N ALA A 366 -7.16 28.30 -7.14
CA ALA A 366 -8.19 29.25 -7.57
C ALA A 366 -9.07 29.69 -6.39
N LYS A 367 -9.49 28.75 -5.54
CA LYS A 367 -10.25 29.05 -4.32
C LYS A 367 -9.46 29.91 -3.35
N ALA A 368 -8.18 29.60 -3.13
CA ALA A 368 -7.33 30.40 -2.25
C ALA A 368 -7.16 31.85 -2.76
N ALA A 369 -7.17 32.04 -4.08
CA ALA A 369 -7.12 33.36 -4.72
C ALA A 369 -8.50 34.05 -4.83
N GLY A 370 -9.60 33.39 -4.44
CA GLY A 370 -10.96 33.92 -4.61
C GLY A 370 -11.40 34.02 -6.08
N GLN A 371 -10.85 33.19 -6.94
CA GLN A 371 -11.11 33.16 -8.39
C GLN A 371 -12.00 31.99 -8.78
N ALA A 372 -12.72 32.14 -9.89
CA ALA A 372 -13.43 31.01 -10.49
C ALA A 372 -12.43 29.99 -11.04
N SER A 373 -12.82 28.70 -11.04
CA SER A 373 -12.01 27.66 -11.65
C SER A 373 -12.11 27.74 -13.18
N ASP A 374 -10.97 27.73 -13.86
CA ASP A 374 -10.93 27.55 -15.33
C ASP A 374 -10.97 26.06 -15.73
N GLU A 375 -10.63 25.15 -14.80
CA GLU A 375 -10.62 23.70 -15.06
C GLU A 375 -12.05 23.11 -15.05
N PHE A 376 -12.85 23.43 -14.03
CA PHE A 376 -14.19 22.91 -13.83
C PHE A 376 -15.27 23.98 -13.88
N SER A 377 -16.44 23.63 -14.43
CA SER A 377 -17.64 24.46 -14.35
C SER A 377 -18.12 24.65 -12.90
N PRO A 378 -18.89 25.70 -12.57
CA PRO A 378 -19.37 25.95 -11.21
C PRO A 378 -20.14 24.77 -10.59
N GLU A 379 -20.92 24.05 -11.40
CA GLU A 379 -21.69 22.87 -11.00
C GLU A 379 -20.75 21.71 -10.60
N THR A 380 -19.70 21.48 -11.40
CA THR A 380 -18.69 20.46 -11.11
C THR A 380 -17.85 20.85 -9.89
N VAL A 381 -17.54 22.14 -9.69
CA VAL A 381 -16.87 22.61 -8.46
C VAL A 381 -17.71 22.30 -7.23
N ALA A 382 -19.02 22.60 -7.26
CA ALA A 382 -19.91 22.29 -6.14
C ALA A 382 -20.00 20.78 -5.85
N TYR A 383 -20.01 19.96 -6.90
CA TYR A 383 -19.94 18.51 -6.79
C TYR A 383 -18.64 18.04 -6.12
N LEU A 384 -17.48 18.54 -6.60
CA LEU A 384 -16.17 18.22 -6.06
C LEU A 384 -16.03 18.65 -4.60
N ASP A 385 -16.52 19.83 -4.22
CA ASP A 385 -16.50 20.33 -2.84
C ASP A 385 -17.20 19.36 -1.89
N SER A 386 -18.41 18.93 -2.25
CA SER A 386 -19.16 17.97 -1.45
C SER A 386 -18.49 16.61 -1.35
N ALA A 387 -17.74 16.20 -2.37
CA ALA A 387 -17.05 14.92 -2.39
C ALA A 387 -15.74 14.96 -1.58
N LEU A 388 -14.95 16.02 -1.74
CA LEU A 388 -13.67 16.23 -1.07
C LEU A 388 -13.84 16.48 0.44
N ASP A 389 -14.96 17.04 0.88
CA ASP A 389 -15.32 17.21 2.30
C ASP A 389 -15.30 15.89 3.11
N ARG A 390 -15.43 14.75 2.41
CA ARG A 390 -15.40 13.41 3.02
C ARG A 390 -13.98 12.86 3.20
N ILE A 391 -13.00 13.49 2.56
CA ILE A 391 -11.59 13.10 2.59
C ILE A 391 -10.88 13.89 3.68
N ARG A 392 -10.03 13.22 4.45
CA ARG A 392 -9.25 13.90 5.49
C ARG A 392 -8.31 14.93 4.86
N SER A 393 -8.55 16.21 5.14
CA SER A 393 -7.82 17.34 4.54
C SER A 393 -6.30 17.24 4.65
N THR A 394 -5.76 16.81 5.78
CA THR A 394 -4.31 16.63 5.96
C THR A 394 -3.73 15.60 4.97
N SER A 395 -4.41 14.45 4.82
CA SER A 395 -3.95 13.39 3.92
C SER A 395 -4.10 13.80 2.46
N LEU A 396 -5.20 14.48 2.11
CA LEU A 396 -5.43 15.01 0.77
C LEU A 396 -4.32 15.98 0.35
N ARG A 397 -4.03 17.00 1.19
CA ARG A 397 -2.97 17.98 0.91
C ARG A 397 -1.60 17.33 0.76
N GLN A 398 -1.29 16.34 1.59
CA GLN A 398 -0.03 15.61 1.49
C GLN A 398 0.07 14.84 0.16
N ILE A 399 -1.01 14.17 -0.27
CA ILE A 399 -1.03 13.44 -1.55
C ILE A 399 -0.83 14.40 -2.73
N ILE A 400 -1.49 15.56 -2.71
CA ILE A 400 -1.32 16.58 -3.75
C ILE A 400 0.13 17.12 -3.76
N ALA A 401 0.66 17.48 -2.59
CA ALA A 401 2.04 17.98 -2.48
C ALA A 401 3.09 16.94 -2.89
N ASP A 402 2.90 15.66 -2.53
CA ASP A 402 3.75 14.55 -2.99
C ASP A 402 3.75 14.47 -4.53
N ASN A 403 2.57 14.62 -5.15
CA ASN A 403 2.42 14.56 -6.60
C ASN A 403 3.06 15.75 -7.31
N ASP A 404 2.89 16.97 -6.77
CA ASP A 404 3.55 18.17 -7.31
C ASP A 404 5.07 18.01 -7.29
N ALA A 405 5.63 17.47 -6.20
CA ALA A 405 7.06 17.18 -6.11
C ALA A 405 7.50 16.14 -7.16
N HIS A 406 6.70 15.11 -7.43
CA HIS A 406 6.99 14.13 -8.48
C HIS A 406 6.98 14.77 -9.87
N LEU A 407 5.98 15.60 -10.19
CA LEU A 407 5.89 16.30 -11.48
C LEU A 407 7.07 17.27 -11.67
N GLN A 408 7.46 18.01 -10.62
CA GLN A 408 8.64 18.87 -10.64
C GLN A 408 9.95 18.09 -10.85
N ALA A 409 10.02 16.86 -10.35
CA ALA A 409 11.14 15.96 -10.56
C ALA A 409 11.14 15.29 -11.96
N GLY A 410 10.16 15.61 -12.82
CA GLY A 410 10.03 15.02 -14.16
C GLY A 410 9.45 13.61 -14.18
N HIS A 411 8.88 13.13 -13.07
CA HIS A 411 8.16 11.86 -13.05
C HIS A 411 6.85 11.97 -13.83
N PHE A 412 6.34 10.83 -14.28
CA PHE A 412 5.14 10.69 -15.12
C PHE A 412 5.25 11.37 -16.50
N CYS A 413 6.43 11.89 -16.84
CA CYS A 413 6.76 12.46 -18.13
C CYS A 413 7.56 11.47 -18.98
N ALA A 414 7.37 11.54 -20.30
CA ALA A 414 8.28 10.91 -21.25
C ALA A 414 9.18 12.00 -21.84
N GLU A 415 10.49 11.93 -21.61
CA GLU A 415 11.44 12.73 -22.38
C GLU A 415 11.46 12.21 -23.82
N LEU A 416 11.08 13.08 -24.76
CA LEU A 416 11.19 12.82 -26.18
C LEU A 416 12.46 13.47 -26.68
N SER A 417 13.46 12.66 -26.98
CA SER A 417 14.76 13.15 -27.46
C SER A 417 14.71 13.60 -28.92
N ASN A 418 13.68 13.22 -29.68
CA ASN A 418 13.46 13.67 -31.05
C ASN A 418 12.02 13.43 -31.54
N PHE A 419 11.70 14.04 -32.68
CA PHE A 419 10.40 13.96 -33.34
C PHE A 419 10.02 12.55 -33.84
N GLU A 420 11.01 11.69 -34.14
CA GLU A 420 10.74 10.33 -34.59
C GLU A 420 10.27 9.43 -33.44
N GLN A 421 10.76 9.64 -32.22
CA GLN A 421 10.24 8.99 -31.01
C GLN A 421 8.77 9.37 -30.74
N LEU A 422 8.40 10.64 -30.97
CA LEU A 422 7.00 11.09 -30.88
C LEU A 422 6.12 10.39 -31.92
N LYS A 423 6.56 10.31 -33.18
CA LYS A 423 5.82 9.59 -34.24
C LYS A 423 5.64 8.11 -33.92
N SER A 424 6.66 7.47 -33.37
CA SER A 424 6.59 6.06 -32.97
C SER A 424 5.53 5.83 -31.89
N LEU A 425 5.45 6.72 -30.89
CA LEU A 425 4.45 6.64 -29.82
C LEU A 425 3.02 6.79 -30.37
N ILE A 426 2.80 7.76 -31.27
CA ILE A 426 1.48 8.00 -31.88
C ILE A 426 1.02 6.80 -32.73
N ARG A 427 1.94 6.18 -33.49
CA ARG A 427 1.63 5.01 -34.35
C ARG A 427 1.30 3.72 -33.59
N THR A 428 1.52 3.66 -32.27
CA THR A 428 1.20 2.47 -31.46
C THR A 428 -0.23 2.52 -30.90
N ILE A 429 -0.97 3.61 -31.17
CA ILE A 429 -2.32 3.90 -30.64
C ILE A 429 -3.41 3.70 -31.73
N GLU A 430 -3.02 3.36 -32.97
CA GLU A 430 -3.91 2.84 -34.03
C GLU A 430 -3.84 1.31 -34.06
#